data_AF-A0A397G866-F1
#
_entry.id   AF-A0A397G866-F1
#
_cell.length_a   1.000
_cell.length_b   1.000
_cell.length_c   1.000
_cell.angle_alpha   90.00
_cell.angle_beta   90.00
_cell.angle_gamma   90.00
#
_symmetry.space_group_name_H-M   'P 1'
#
loop_
_entity.id
_entity.type
_entity.pdbx_description
1 polymer ?
#
loop_
_entity_poly.entity_id
_entity_poly.type
_entity_poly.pdbx_seq_one_letter_code
_entity_poly.pdbx_strand_id
1 'polypeptide(L)'
;MTKKELRLRDDFYSFPTCSKCHKFYNKQEVEDYKKNDINSVMKCRHVEFSNSITRRNCQCQTILFEQVPTMDRFKLKFKLVYPFARIRQQLMAFYNRLNFENFLKSNEL
;
A
#
# COMPACT_ATOMS: atom_id res chain seq x y z
N MET A 1 -14.46 -15.44 11.51
CA MET A 1 -15.40 -16.50 11.09
C MET A 1 -16.48 -15.93 10.15
N THR A 2 -17.03 -14.74 10.45
CA THR A 2 -18.18 -14.12 9.75
C THR A 2 -18.00 -13.73 8.26
N LYS A 3 -16.82 -13.25 7.84
CA LYS A 3 -16.59 -12.83 6.43
C LYS A 3 -16.75 -13.98 5.41
N LYS A 4 -16.32 -15.20 5.78
CA LYS A 4 -16.33 -16.38 4.91
C LYS A 4 -17.75 -16.91 4.69
N GLU A 5 -18.59 -16.88 5.73
CA GLU A 5 -19.99 -17.30 5.66
C GLU A 5 -20.85 -16.33 4.85
N LEU A 6 -20.55 -15.03 4.89
CA LEU A 6 -21.27 -14.00 4.13
C LEU A 6 -20.88 -13.92 2.65
N ARG A 7 -19.97 -14.79 2.15
CA ARG A 7 -19.42 -14.76 0.78
C ARG A 7 -18.93 -13.37 0.33
N LEU A 8 -18.60 -12.49 1.27
CA LEU A 8 -17.99 -11.20 0.97
C LEU A 8 -16.57 -11.49 0.47
N ARG A 9 -16.40 -11.51 -0.86
CA ARG A 9 -15.09 -11.69 -1.47
C ARG A 9 -14.18 -10.56 -0.99
N ASP A 10 -13.08 -10.94 -0.34
CA ASP A 10 -12.02 -10.00 0.04
C ASP A 10 -11.18 -9.71 -1.22
N ASP A 11 -11.75 -8.91 -2.13
CA ASP A 11 -11.13 -8.56 -3.42
C ASP A 11 -10.10 -7.42 -3.28
N PHE A 12 -9.77 -7.03 -2.05
CA PHE A 12 -8.82 -5.97 -1.76
C PHE A 12 -7.39 -6.43 -2.02
N TYR A 13 -6.64 -5.62 -2.76
CA TYR A 13 -5.19 -5.76 -2.85
C TYR A 13 -4.56 -5.20 -1.59
N SER A 14 -3.56 -5.90 -1.05
CA SER A 14 -2.82 -5.45 0.13
C SER A 14 -1.44 -4.98 -0.27
N PHE A 15 -1.14 -3.71 0.02
CA PHE A 15 0.15 -3.11 -0.30
C PHE A 15 0.96 -2.88 0.97
N PRO A 16 2.19 -3.44 1.05
CA PRO A 16 3.19 -2.96 1.99
C PRO A 16 3.36 -1.45 1.88
N THR A 17 3.30 -0.77 3.01
CA THR A 17 3.32 0.69 3.03
C THR A 17 4.43 1.17 3.95
N CYS A 18 5.16 2.20 3.53
CA CYS A 18 6.10 2.86 4.42
C CYS A 18 5.34 3.58 5.54
N SER A 19 5.64 3.26 6.80
CA SER A 19 4.98 3.91 7.95
C SER A 19 5.31 5.40 8.12
N LYS A 20 6.33 5.91 7.43
CA LYS A 20 6.78 7.31 7.53
C LYS A 20 6.25 8.21 6.41
N CYS A 21 6.39 7.80 5.15
CA CYS A 21 5.97 8.60 3.98
C CYS A 21 4.76 8.03 3.24
N HIS A 22 4.18 6.93 3.73
CA HIS A 22 2.99 6.28 3.16
C HIS A 22 3.11 5.80 1.70
N LYS A 23 4.33 5.73 1.14
CA LYS A 23 4.57 5.11 -0.16
C LYS A 23 4.18 3.63 -0.13
N PHE A 24 3.34 3.24 -1.10
CA PHE A 24 2.99 1.85 -1.38
C PHE A 24 4.08 1.14 -2.18
N TYR A 25 4.27 -0.13 -1.88
CA TYR A 25 5.19 -1.03 -2.58
C TYR A 25 4.45 -2.28 -3.04
N ASN A 26 4.93 -2.89 -4.12
CA ASN A 26 4.46 -4.21 -4.52
C ASN A 26 5.01 -5.25 -3.54
N LYS A 27 4.16 -6.20 -3.12
CA LYS A 27 4.56 -7.23 -2.15
C LYS A 27 5.78 -8.04 -2.61
N GLN A 28 5.75 -8.48 -3.87
CA GLN A 28 6.82 -9.27 -4.48
C GLN A 28 8.15 -8.51 -4.55
N GLU A 29 8.11 -7.20 -4.86
CA GLU A 29 9.29 -6.34 -4.90
C GLU A 29 10.00 -6.28 -3.53
N VAL A 30 9.22 -6.28 -2.45
CA VAL A 30 9.76 -6.23 -1.09
C VAL A 30 10.27 -7.60 -0.63
N GLU A 31 9.57 -8.67 -1.01
CA GLU A 31 9.94 -10.06 -0.66
C GLU A 31 11.20 -10.54 -1.39
N ASP A 32 11.34 -10.19 -2.67
CA ASP A 32 12.48 -10.61 -3.51
C ASP A 32 13.67 -9.66 -3.41
N TYR A 33 13.61 -8.68 -2.50
CA TYR A 33 14.63 -7.65 -2.39
C TYR A 33 16.00 -8.24 -2.03
N LYS A 34 16.98 -7.94 -2.90
CA LYS A 34 18.39 -8.26 -2.70
C LYS A 34 19.24 -6.99 -2.84
N LYS A 35 20.27 -6.88 -2.01
CA LYS A 35 21.30 -5.84 -2.11
C LYS A 35 22.61 -6.53 -2.43
N ASN A 36 23.18 -6.23 -3.60
CA ASN A 36 24.39 -6.90 -4.12
C ASN A 36 24.23 -8.43 -4.12
N ASP A 37 23.09 -8.91 -4.65
CA ASP A 37 22.69 -10.34 -4.69
C ASP A 37 22.51 -11.05 -3.33
N ILE A 38 22.68 -10.33 -2.22
CA ILE A 38 22.47 -10.85 -0.87
C ILE A 38 21.07 -10.44 -0.38
N ASN A 39 20.33 -11.40 0.20
CA ASN A 39 19.05 -11.13 0.84
C ASN A 39 19.23 -10.05 1.93
N SER A 40 18.48 -8.96 1.82
CA SER A 40 18.66 -7.80 2.68
C SER A 40 17.30 -7.21 3.07
N VAL A 41 17.29 -6.43 4.15
CA VAL A 41 16.07 -5.75 4.59
C VAL A 41 15.83 -4.55 3.67
N MET A 42 14.71 -4.57 2.94
CA MET A 42 14.33 -3.43 2.10
C MET A 42 14.01 -2.21 2.96
N LYS A 43 14.68 -1.10 2.61
CA LYS A 43 14.40 0.23 3.14
C LYS A 43 13.58 1.02 2.13
N CYS A 44 12.73 1.91 2.62
CA CYS A 44 11.95 2.81 1.79
C CYS A 44 12.88 3.70 0.95
N ARG A 45 12.71 3.64 -0.38
CA ARG A 45 13.49 4.40 -1.37
C ARG A 45 12.77 5.66 -1.85
N HIS A 46 11.68 6.05 -1.21
CA HIS A 46 10.98 7.28 -1.57
C HIS A 46 11.90 8.49 -1.35
N VAL A 47 12.01 9.32 -2.37
CA VAL A 47 12.69 10.61 -2.32
C VAL A 47 11.62 11.68 -2.19
N GLU A 48 11.65 12.42 -1.10
CA GLU A 48 10.78 13.59 -0.93
C GLU A 48 11.40 14.79 -1.66
N PHE A 49 10.67 15.34 -2.64
CA PHE A 49 11.04 16.59 -3.28
C PHE A 49 10.44 17.75 -2.48
N SER A 50 11.05 18.03 -1.33
CA SER A 50 10.59 19.16 -0.52
C SER A 50 10.98 20.49 -1.18
N ASN A 51 10.17 21.53 -0.96
CA ASN A 51 10.50 22.90 -1.36
C ASN A 51 11.73 23.46 -0.62
N SER A 52 12.18 22.81 0.45
CA SER A 52 13.40 23.18 1.19
C SER A 52 14.64 22.73 0.41
N ILE A 53 15.55 23.66 0.14
CA ILE A 53 16.84 23.42 -0.52
C ILE A 53 17.67 22.38 0.26
N THR A 54 17.62 22.41 1.59
CA THR A 54 18.36 21.51 2.49
C THR A 54 17.81 20.08 2.57
N ARG A 55 16.55 19.85 2.17
CA ARG A 55 15.91 18.53 2.16
C ARG A 55 15.65 17.98 0.76
N ARG A 56 16.08 18.70 -0.30
CA ARG A 56 16.07 18.16 -1.66
C ARG A 56 16.86 16.86 -1.67
N ASN A 57 16.22 15.77 -2.08
CA ASN A 57 16.80 14.43 -2.18
C ASN A 57 16.94 13.63 -0.88
N CYS A 58 16.27 14.00 0.21
CA CYS A 58 16.22 13.13 1.39
C CYS A 58 15.44 11.84 1.09
N GLN A 59 16.13 10.70 1.18
CA GLN A 59 15.48 9.39 1.11
C GLN A 59 14.87 9.02 2.46
N CYS A 60 13.66 8.45 2.44
CA CYS A 60 12.95 8.06 3.64
C CYS A 60 13.69 7.01 4.49
N GLN A 61 14.30 6.00 3.85
CA GLN A 61 15.10 4.92 4.45
C GLN A 61 14.44 4.07 5.55
N THR A 62 13.16 4.27 5.84
CA THR A 62 12.41 3.49 6.83
C THR A 62 12.30 2.02 6.42
N ILE A 63 12.57 1.10 7.33
CA ILE A 63 12.42 -0.35 7.13
C ILE A 63 10.93 -0.69 6.94
N LEU A 64 10.63 -1.50 5.92
CA LEU A 64 9.23 -1.83 5.54
C LEU A 64 8.64 -3.02 6.30
N PHE A 65 9.49 -3.95 6.77
CA PHE A 65 9.05 -5.19 7.39
C PHE A 65 10.02 -5.66 8.48
N GLU A 66 9.54 -6.56 9.32
CA GLU A 66 10.33 -7.32 10.28
C GLU A 66 10.35 -8.79 9.86
N GLN A 67 11.47 -9.45 10.09
CA GLN A 67 11.56 -10.90 9.87
C GLN A 67 11.15 -11.60 11.16
N VAL A 68 10.14 -12.46 11.07
CA VAL A 68 9.64 -13.24 12.20
C VAL A 68 10.04 -14.70 11.99
N PRO A 69 10.76 -15.33 12.93
CA PRO A 69 11.10 -16.74 12.83
C PRO A 69 9.83 -17.60 12.85
N THR A 70 9.78 -18.59 11.97
CA THR A 70 8.75 -19.62 11.86
C THR A 70 9.45 -20.98 11.82
N MET A 71 8.74 -22.06 12.14
CA MET A 71 9.29 -23.42 12.29
C MET A 71 10.20 -23.87 11.14
N ASP A 72 9.89 -23.50 9.89
CA ASP A 72 10.68 -23.89 8.71
C ASP A 72 11.57 -22.77 8.14
N ARG A 73 11.25 -21.47 8.36
CA ARG A 73 11.91 -20.28 7.77
C ARG A 73 11.52 -18.97 8.48
N PHE A 74 12.00 -17.83 7.98
CA PHE A 74 11.47 -16.52 8.34
C PHE A 74 10.24 -16.14 7.49
N LYS A 75 9.24 -15.51 8.10
CA LYS A 75 8.15 -14.82 7.40
C LYS A 75 8.33 -13.32 7.51
N LEU A 76 8.03 -12.60 6.44
CA LEU A 76 8.01 -11.13 6.49
C LEU A 76 6.71 -10.65 7.13
N LYS A 77 6.84 -9.88 8.20
CA LYS A 77 5.75 -9.14 8.82
C LYS A 77 5.90 -7.67 8.45
N PHE A 78 5.08 -7.22 7.50
CA PHE A 78 5.04 -5.81 7.12
C PHE A 78 4.59 -4.94 8.29
N LYS A 79 5.27 -3.80 8.48
CA LYS A 79 4.94 -2.86 9.57
C LYS A 79 3.60 -2.19 9.35
N LEU A 80 3.26 -1.91 8.08
CA LEU A 80 1.99 -1.33 7.68
C LEU A 80 1.54 -1.97 6.36
N VAL A 81 0.26 -2.34 6.32
CA VAL A 81 -0.40 -2.90 5.14
C VAL A 81 -1.64 -2.08 4.87
N TYR A 82 -1.78 -1.61 3.63
CA TYR A 82 -2.94 -0.85 3.20
C TYR A 82 -3.81 -1.69 2.27
N PRO A 83 -5.09 -1.92 2.61
CA PRO A 83 -6.04 -2.57 1.72
C PRO A 83 -6.56 -1.57 0.68
N PHE A 84 -6.53 -1.96 -0.59
CA PHE A 84 -7.00 -1.15 -1.71
C PHE A 84 -8.04 -1.91 -2.51
N ALA A 85 -9.24 -1.33 -2.63
CA ALA A 85 -10.29 -1.88 -3.47
C ALA A 85 -9.89 -1.81 -4.94
N ARG A 86 -10.35 -2.74 -5.77
CA ARG A 86 -10.09 -2.64 -7.22
C ARG A 86 -10.76 -1.39 -7.79
N ILE A 87 -10.18 -0.80 -8.85
CA ILE A 87 -10.77 0.36 -9.52
C ILE A 87 -12.25 0.12 -9.88
N ARG A 88 -12.60 -1.07 -10.38
CA ARG A 88 -13.98 -1.45 -10.69
C ARG A 88 -14.89 -1.38 -9.45
N GLN A 89 -14.42 -1.84 -8.30
CA GLN A 89 -15.21 -1.79 -7.07
C GLN A 89 -15.36 -0.36 -6.55
N GLN A 90 -14.31 0.44 -6.65
CA GLN A 90 -14.37 1.87 -6.31
C GLN A 90 -15.37 2.60 -7.21
N LEU A 91 -15.32 2.35 -8.52
CA LEU A 91 -16.28 2.90 -9.47
C LEU A 91 -17.71 2.43 -9.18
N MET A 92 -17.92 1.14 -8.96
CA MET A 92 -19.26 0.62 -8.60
C MET A 92 -19.79 1.26 -7.32
N ALA A 93 -18.97 1.39 -6.28
CA ALA A 93 -19.36 2.06 -5.05
C ALA A 93 -19.68 3.55 -5.28
N PHE A 94 -18.96 4.21 -6.17
CA PHE A 94 -19.16 5.61 -6.52
C PHE A 94 -20.46 5.83 -7.31
N TYR A 95 -20.68 5.06 -8.40
CA TYR A 95 -21.90 5.14 -9.22
C TYR A 95 -23.16 4.71 -8.47
N ASN A 96 -23.05 3.75 -7.56
CA ASN A 96 -24.18 3.29 -6.75
C ASN A 96 -24.49 4.21 -5.55
N ARG A 97 -23.75 5.31 -5.38
CA ARG A 97 -24.03 6.28 -4.32
C ARG A 97 -25.34 6.99 -4.62
N LEU A 98 -26.22 7.07 -3.61
CA LEU A 98 -27.48 7.81 -3.74
C LEU A 98 -27.18 9.25 -4.18
N ASN A 99 -27.97 9.77 -5.12
CA ASN A 99 -27.82 11.12 -5.69
C ASN A 99 -26.51 11.35 -6.48
N PHE A 100 -25.82 10.31 -6.94
CA PHE A 100 -24.62 10.45 -7.76
C PHE A 100 -24.82 11.41 -8.94
N GLU A 101 -25.93 11.30 -9.67
CA GLU A 101 -26.25 12.17 -10.81
C GLU A 101 -26.37 13.66 -10.43
N ASN A 102 -26.80 13.97 -9.20
CA ASN A 102 -26.92 15.36 -8.75
C ASN A 102 -25.56 16.03 -8.57
N PHE A 103 -24.52 15.25 -8.23
CA PHE A 103 -23.14 15.74 -8.16
C PHE A 103 -22.51 15.98 -9.54
N LEU A 104 -23.07 15.40 -10.60
CA LEU A 104 -22.60 15.64 -11.97
C LEU A 104 -23.22 16.92 -12.57
N LYS A 105 -24.42 17.30 -12.13
CA LYS A 105 -25.17 18.46 -12.63
C LYS A 105 -24.69 19.81 -12.07
N SER A 106 -23.80 19.82 -11.07
CA SER A 106 -23.33 21.04 -10.40
C SER A 106 -22.27 21.86 -11.17
N ASN A 107 -22.05 21.59 -12.47
CA ASN A 107 -21.11 22.33 -13.31
C ASN A 107 -21.79 23.26 -14.34
N GLU A 108 -23.11 23.46 -14.26
CA GLU A 108 -23.81 24.49 -15.04
C GLU A 108 -24.00 25.76 -14.19
N LEU A 109 -22.95 26.59 -14.16
CA LEU A 109 -23.01 27.99 -13.71
C LEU A 109 -22.69 28.89 -14.91
#